data_AF-A0A7G2FCL8-F1
#
_entry.id   AF-A0A7G2FCL8-F1
#
_cell.length_a   1.000
_cell.length_b   1.000
_cell.length_c   1.000
_cell.angle_alpha   90.00
_cell.angle_beta   90.00
_cell.angle_gamma   90.00
#
_symmetry.space_group_name_H-M   'P 1'
#
loop_
_entity.id
_entity.type
_entity.pdbx_description
1 polymer ?
#
loop_
_entity_poly.entity_id
_entity_poly.type
_entity_poly.pdbx_seq_one_letter_code
_entity_poly.pdbx_strand_id
1 'polypeptide(L)'
;MANKYVSSVLKSLLLLLHLVFLSKQHVDSASIVKSLPGFEGQLPFELETGYIGVGEEEEVQLFYYFIKSERNPKEDPLILWLTGGPGCSAISGLLFENGPLTMKLDVYNGTLPSLASTTYSWTKTSSIIFLDQPVGTGFSYSRTQQFNKPSDSGEAKRIHEFLQKWLGKHQVFSSNPFYVAGDSYSGLVVPATVQEISKGNYECCNPPINLQGYVLGNPLTDYATGSNSRIPFAHGMALISDELYESLKKTCKGEYTNVHPRNTQCLKFVEEFNKCTNRIFQQLIQDPLCETETPDCYIYRYLLTTYWANDATVREALQINKSIGEWVRCYYSIPYNNDIKSSMPYHVNNSISGYRSLIYSGDHDFEVPYLGTQAWIRSLNYSIIDDWRPWMVKNQIAGEVGTQQRVNQRKPLSCFKGGSMANLSKRGEDLPLRNGKQLRFLCSEVAASASSSCLLDSASIVNFLPGFPLRSKPGLFSISLYIGANEEEEVQLFYYFIKSDRNPKEDPLILWLTGGPGCSAISGLLFENGEIENIE
;
A
#
# COMPACT_ATOMS: atom_id res chain seq x y z
N MET A 1 52.83 -9.74 -47.54
CA MET A 1 52.55 -8.58 -46.66
C MET A 1 51.17 -8.62 -46.03
N ALA A 2 50.09 -8.88 -46.79
CA ALA A 2 48.68 -8.87 -46.34
C ALA A 2 48.41 -9.30 -44.87
N ASN A 3 48.81 -10.51 -44.45
CA ASN A 3 48.50 -11.02 -43.10
C ASN A 3 48.96 -10.13 -41.93
N LYS A 4 50.07 -9.37 -42.06
CA LYS A 4 50.47 -8.41 -41.01
C LYS A 4 49.53 -7.20 -40.95
N TYR A 5 49.03 -6.75 -42.10
CA TYR A 5 48.06 -5.65 -42.18
C TYR A 5 46.71 -6.06 -41.60
N VAL A 6 46.19 -7.23 -41.98
CA VAL A 6 44.94 -7.80 -41.45
C VAL A 6 45.03 -7.98 -39.93
N SER A 7 46.14 -8.52 -39.41
CA SER A 7 46.33 -8.68 -37.96
C SER A 7 46.37 -7.35 -37.21
N SER A 8 46.95 -6.29 -37.80
CA SER A 8 46.97 -4.94 -37.21
C SER A 8 45.57 -4.32 -37.17
N VAL A 9 44.83 -4.39 -38.28
CA VAL A 9 43.45 -3.88 -38.37
C VAL A 9 42.53 -4.60 -37.39
N LEU A 10 42.62 -5.93 -37.29
CA LEU A 10 41.79 -6.72 -36.36
C LEU A 10 42.07 -6.36 -34.89
N LYS A 11 43.34 -6.07 -34.54
CA LYS A 11 43.71 -5.61 -33.20
C LYS A 11 43.18 -4.21 -32.89
N SER A 12 43.23 -3.28 -33.84
CA SER A 12 42.64 -1.94 -33.65
C SER A 12 41.11 -2.01 -33.52
N LEU A 13 40.43 -2.89 -34.26
CA LEU A 13 38.99 -3.13 -34.12
C LEU A 13 38.63 -3.73 -32.76
N LEU A 14 39.38 -4.71 -32.27
CA LEU A 14 39.22 -5.26 -30.92
C LEU A 14 39.47 -4.21 -29.83
N LEU A 15 40.46 -3.34 -30.03
CA LEU A 15 40.74 -2.24 -29.09
C LEU A 15 39.62 -1.19 -29.09
N LEU A 16 39.06 -0.83 -30.26
CA LEU A 16 37.87 0.02 -30.36
C LEU A 16 36.66 -0.64 -29.68
N LEU A 17 36.42 -1.93 -29.91
CA LEU A 17 35.34 -2.67 -29.26
C LEU A 17 35.48 -2.65 -27.74
N HIS A 18 36.68 -2.89 -27.19
CA HIS A 18 36.92 -2.74 -25.75
C HIS A 18 36.74 -1.30 -25.27
N LEU A 19 37.17 -0.28 -26.01
CA LEU A 19 36.96 1.13 -25.65
C LEU A 19 35.47 1.54 -25.70
N VAL A 20 34.66 0.97 -26.60
CA VAL A 20 33.21 1.15 -26.64
C VAL A 20 32.53 0.45 -25.45
N PHE A 21 32.93 -0.78 -25.12
CA PHE A 21 32.42 -1.47 -23.92
C PHE A 21 32.86 -0.80 -22.60
N LEU A 22 34.01 -0.12 -22.58
CA LEU A 22 34.53 0.62 -21.42
C LEU A 22 34.00 2.06 -21.30
N SER A 23 33.29 2.59 -22.31
CA SER A 23 32.76 3.97 -22.30
C SER A 23 31.27 4.08 -21.98
N LYS A 24 30.52 2.97 -21.90
CA LYS A 24 29.31 2.91 -21.07
C LYS A 24 29.68 2.84 -19.58
N GLN A 25 30.20 3.94 -19.04
CA GLN A 25 30.08 4.20 -17.61
C GLN A 25 28.59 4.35 -17.30
N HIS A 26 27.96 3.30 -16.79
CA HIS A 26 26.75 3.48 -16.00
C HIS A 26 27.16 4.28 -14.77
N VAL A 27 26.96 5.61 -14.82
CA VAL A 27 26.94 6.45 -13.64
C VAL A 27 25.83 5.89 -12.77
N ASP A 28 26.20 5.31 -11.63
CA ASP A 28 25.20 4.67 -10.79
C ASP A 28 24.38 5.77 -10.11
N SER A 29 23.13 5.91 -10.55
CA SER A 29 22.29 7.06 -10.20
C SER A 29 21.66 6.96 -8.81
N ALA A 30 22.16 6.08 -7.96
CA ALA A 30 21.72 5.87 -6.57
C ALA A 30 22.58 6.69 -5.60
N SER A 31 21.97 7.31 -4.59
CA SER A 31 22.64 8.16 -3.60
C SER A 31 22.03 7.96 -2.21
N ILE A 32 22.89 7.79 -1.19
CA ILE A 32 22.46 7.67 0.20
C ILE A 32 22.26 9.07 0.81
N VAL A 33 21.01 9.42 1.08
CA VAL A 33 20.59 10.68 1.68
C VAL A 33 20.75 10.60 3.20
N LYS A 34 21.82 11.18 3.74
CA LYS A 34 22.12 11.16 5.19
C LYS A 34 21.41 12.24 6.00
N SER A 35 21.03 13.33 5.33
CA SER A 35 20.38 14.51 5.89
C SER A 35 19.47 15.08 4.82
N LEU A 36 18.21 15.29 5.15
CA LEU A 36 17.17 15.73 4.23
C LEU A 36 16.64 17.09 4.70
N PRO A 37 16.72 18.17 3.89
CA PRO A 37 16.28 19.49 4.32
C PRO A 37 14.82 19.50 4.78
N GLY A 38 14.53 20.27 5.83
CA GLY A 38 13.27 20.22 6.57
C GLY A 38 13.27 19.20 7.72
N PHE A 39 14.08 18.13 7.68
CA PHE A 39 14.30 17.24 8.82
C PHE A 39 15.43 17.75 9.73
N GLU A 40 15.28 17.60 11.04
CA GLU A 40 16.27 18.05 12.02
C GLU A 40 17.37 16.99 12.23
N GLY A 41 18.58 17.28 11.75
CA GLY A 41 19.77 16.44 11.93
C GLY A 41 19.99 15.39 10.83
N GLN A 42 20.47 14.21 11.21
CA GLN A 42 20.64 13.06 10.29
C GLN A 42 19.39 12.17 10.33
N LEU A 43 19.06 11.54 9.21
CA LEU A 43 17.95 10.60 9.16
C LEU A 43 18.26 9.36 10.05
N PRO A 44 17.31 8.90 10.89
CA PRO A 44 17.50 7.74 11.76
C PRO A 44 17.39 6.38 11.01
N PHE A 45 17.13 6.42 9.71
CA PHE A 45 17.02 5.28 8.80
C PHE A 45 17.85 5.56 7.53
N GLU A 46 18.25 4.50 6.81
CA GLU A 46 19.00 4.65 5.56
C GLU A 46 18.03 4.88 4.39
N LEU A 47 17.95 6.13 3.93
CA LEU A 47 17.28 6.54 2.69
C LEU A 47 18.28 6.54 1.53
N GLU A 48 17.93 5.86 0.46
CA GLU A 48 18.56 5.92 -0.84
C GLU A 48 17.58 6.54 -1.84
N THR A 49 18.06 7.39 -2.75
CA THR A 49 17.27 7.87 -3.88
C THR A 49 18.01 7.68 -5.19
N GLY A 50 17.27 7.55 -6.29
CA GLY A 50 17.89 7.47 -7.60
C GLY A 50 16.97 7.19 -8.77
N TYR A 51 17.59 6.99 -9.94
CA TYR A 51 16.91 6.66 -11.19
C TYR A 51 17.28 5.26 -11.68
N ILE A 52 16.29 4.55 -12.21
CA ILE A 52 16.47 3.34 -13.04
C ILE A 52 15.90 3.62 -14.43
N GLY A 53 16.71 3.38 -15.46
CA GLY A 53 16.28 3.50 -16.85
C GLY A 53 15.47 2.29 -17.31
N VAL A 54 14.31 2.52 -17.93
CA VAL A 54 13.43 1.47 -18.50
C VAL A 54 13.04 1.79 -19.94
N GLY A 55 12.74 0.76 -20.72
CA GLY A 55 12.63 0.82 -22.18
C GLY A 55 13.91 0.44 -22.92
N GLU A 56 13.81 0.22 -24.23
CA GLU A 56 14.89 -0.34 -25.08
C GLU A 56 16.13 0.57 -25.13
N GLU A 57 15.94 1.89 -25.13
CA GLU A 57 17.03 2.87 -25.07
C GLU A 57 17.15 3.50 -23.66
N GLU A 58 16.54 2.86 -22.65
CA GLU A 58 16.30 3.44 -21.32
C GLU A 58 15.66 4.84 -21.42
N GLU A 59 14.74 5.02 -22.38
CA GLU A 59 14.18 6.32 -22.71
C GLU A 59 13.35 6.92 -21.57
N VAL A 60 12.80 6.09 -20.68
CA VAL A 60 12.21 6.51 -19.40
C VAL A 60 13.22 6.35 -18.27
N GLN A 61 13.26 7.32 -17.36
CA GLN A 61 13.99 7.25 -16.10
C GLN A 61 12.98 7.30 -14.95
N LEU A 62 12.76 6.17 -14.28
CA LEU A 62 11.87 6.11 -13.12
C LEU A 62 12.65 6.42 -11.85
N PHE A 63 12.16 7.39 -11.07
CA PHE A 63 12.71 7.81 -9.79
C PHE A 63 12.14 6.97 -8.64
N TYR A 64 12.98 6.67 -7.66
CA TYR A 64 12.57 5.94 -6.46
C TYR A 64 13.18 6.52 -5.19
N TYR A 65 12.46 6.33 -4.09
CA TYR A 65 12.98 6.41 -2.72
C TYR A 65 13.03 4.98 -2.19
N PHE A 66 14.21 4.51 -1.82
CA PHE A 66 14.37 3.22 -1.16
C PHE A 66 14.75 3.44 0.31
N ILE A 67 13.99 2.84 1.23
CA ILE A 67 14.28 2.88 2.66
C ILE A 67 14.42 1.45 3.18
N LYS A 68 15.55 1.17 3.83
CA LYS A 68 15.83 -0.16 4.41
C LYS A 68 15.02 -0.39 5.68
N SER A 69 14.71 -1.66 5.97
CA SER A 69 14.15 -2.04 7.26
C SER A 69 15.05 -1.60 8.41
N GLU A 70 14.46 -0.99 9.42
CA GLU A 70 15.09 -0.59 10.68
C GLU A 70 15.38 -1.80 11.60
N ARG A 71 14.82 -2.98 11.29
CA ARG A 71 14.98 -4.22 12.07
C ARG A 71 16.07 -5.13 11.50
N ASN A 72 15.83 -5.82 10.39
CA ASN A 72 16.81 -6.66 9.70
C ASN A 72 16.59 -6.68 8.18
N PRO A 73 17.18 -5.73 7.42
CA PRO A 73 16.95 -5.62 5.97
C PRO A 73 17.49 -6.80 5.14
N LYS A 74 18.19 -7.78 5.74
CA LYS A 74 18.63 -9.01 5.05
C LYS A 74 17.61 -10.14 5.08
N GLU A 75 16.61 -10.06 5.94
CA GLU A 75 15.59 -11.10 6.15
C GLU A 75 14.16 -10.53 6.02
N ASP A 76 13.98 -9.27 6.40
CA ASP A 76 12.70 -8.57 6.34
C ASP A 76 12.20 -8.39 4.89
N PRO A 77 10.87 -8.41 4.65
CA PRO A 77 10.30 -8.29 3.31
C PRO A 77 10.79 -7.07 2.53
N LEU A 78 10.94 -7.23 1.22
CA LEU A 78 11.09 -6.11 0.29
C LEU A 78 9.72 -5.79 -0.32
N ILE A 79 9.31 -4.53 -0.25
CA ILE A 79 8.02 -4.05 -0.71
C ILE A 79 8.24 -3.00 -1.80
N LEU A 80 7.56 -3.14 -2.93
CA LEU A 80 7.38 -2.04 -3.88
C LEU A 80 6.07 -1.33 -3.57
N TRP A 81 6.10 -0.04 -3.24
CA TRP A 81 4.91 0.79 -3.03
C TRP A 81 4.62 1.67 -4.25
N LEU A 82 3.39 1.59 -4.75
CA LEU A 82 2.84 2.35 -5.88
C LEU A 82 1.68 3.22 -5.41
N THR A 83 1.88 4.53 -5.26
CA THR A 83 0.75 5.46 -5.05
C THR A 83 -0.13 5.54 -6.32
N GLY A 84 -1.44 5.68 -6.15
CA GLY A 84 -2.45 5.63 -7.23
C GLY A 84 -2.56 6.89 -8.11
N GLY A 85 -3.79 7.41 -8.27
CA GLY A 85 -4.11 8.58 -9.12
C GLY A 85 -4.99 8.27 -10.34
N PRO A 86 -4.43 8.00 -11.54
CA PRO A 86 -3.02 7.71 -11.81
C PRO A 86 -2.18 8.99 -11.87
N GLY A 87 -0.86 8.82 -11.79
CA GLY A 87 0.08 9.94 -11.87
C GLY A 87 0.27 10.71 -10.57
N CYS A 88 -0.02 10.08 -9.41
CA CYS A 88 0.31 10.62 -8.09
C CYS A 88 1.68 10.11 -7.62
N SER A 89 2.52 11.03 -7.13
CA SER A 89 3.88 10.73 -6.66
C SER A 89 3.89 9.89 -5.38
N ALA A 90 4.80 8.92 -5.33
CA ALA A 90 5.01 8.01 -4.21
C ALA A 90 5.62 8.69 -2.98
N ILE A 91 5.98 9.98 -3.07
CA ILE A 91 6.17 10.87 -1.90
C ILE A 91 4.93 10.82 -1.00
N SER A 92 3.72 10.64 -1.56
CA SER A 92 2.48 10.52 -0.76
C SER A 92 2.59 9.36 0.24
N GLY A 93 3.00 8.17 -0.25
CA GLY A 93 3.23 7.00 0.60
C GLY A 93 4.29 7.23 1.66
N LEU A 94 5.35 7.96 1.30
CA LEU A 94 6.52 8.25 2.13
C LEU A 94 6.25 9.27 3.26
N LEU A 95 5.34 10.23 3.06
CA LEU A 95 5.06 11.34 3.99
C LEU A 95 3.69 11.30 4.70
N PHE A 96 2.70 10.56 4.16
CA PHE A 96 1.32 10.59 4.66
C PHE A 96 0.75 9.23 5.05
N GLU A 97 1.35 8.12 4.60
CA GLU A 97 0.70 6.80 4.65
C GLU A 97 1.50 5.77 5.45
N ASN A 98 2.71 5.41 4.98
CA ASN A 98 3.47 4.27 5.51
C ASN A 98 5.00 4.45 5.57
N GLY A 99 5.57 5.55 5.06
CA GLY A 99 6.98 5.91 5.25
C GLY A 99 7.31 6.42 6.67
N PRO A 100 8.61 6.60 7.00
CA PRO A 100 9.09 6.99 8.32
C PRO A 100 9.14 8.50 8.56
N LEU A 101 8.58 9.30 7.65
CA LEU A 101 8.54 10.76 7.71
C LEU A 101 7.11 11.26 7.67
N THR A 102 6.89 12.47 8.18
CA THR A 102 5.64 13.21 8.02
C THR A 102 5.89 14.71 7.97
N MET A 103 4.96 15.47 7.39
CA MET A 103 5.02 16.94 7.37
C MET A 103 4.61 17.48 8.74
N LYS A 104 5.38 18.43 9.29
CA LYS A 104 4.87 19.28 10.38
C LYS A 104 3.87 20.27 9.77
N LEU A 105 2.66 20.34 10.33
CA LEU A 105 1.59 21.21 9.84
C LEU A 105 1.65 22.62 10.45
N ASP A 106 2.87 23.16 10.60
CA ASP A 106 3.09 24.52 11.07
C ASP A 106 2.57 25.54 10.05
N VAL A 107 2.14 26.73 10.51
CA VAL A 107 1.69 27.81 9.61
C VAL A 107 2.84 28.23 8.69
N TYR A 108 2.65 28.03 7.39
CA TYR A 108 3.62 28.37 6.36
C TYR A 108 3.95 29.87 6.38
N ASN A 109 5.22 30.16 6.68
CA ASN A 109 5.76 31.49 6.87
C ASN A 109 6.69 31.93 5.72
N GLY A 110 6.69 31.20 4.60
CA GLY A 110 7.59 31.41 3.47
C GLY A 110 8.99 30.77 3.63
N THR A 111 9.23 29.98 4.69
CA THR A 111 10.46 29.18 4.84
C THR A 111 10.21 27.70 4.52
N LEU A 112 11.29 26.93 4.32
CA LEU A 112 11.21 25.51 3.97
C LEU A 112 10.35 24.71 4.98
N PRO A 113 9.25 24.04 4.55
CA PRO A 113 8.42 23.27 5.45
C PRO A 113 9.19 22.15 6.15
N SER A 114 8.87 21.95 7.43
CA SER A 114 9.59 21.01 8.29
C SER A 114 9.02 19.59 8.24
N LEU A 115 9.90 18.63 8.48
CA LEU A 115 9.59 17.20 8.59
C LEU A 115 9.72 16.74 10.05
N ALA A 116 8.95 15.73 10.40
CA ALA A 116 9.13 14.94 11.62
C ALA A 116 9.30 13.45 11.26
N SER A 117 9.81 12.65 12.19
CA SER A 117 9.78 11.19 12.07
C SER A 117 8.45 10.65 12.58
N THR A 118 8.01 9.52 12.02
CA THR A 118 6.88 8.74 12.56
C THR A 118 7.36 7.35 13.03
N THR A 119 6.75 6.85 14.09
CA THR A 119 6.98 5.49 14.59
C THR A 119 6.13 4.43 13.89
N TYR A 120 5.18 4.83 13.02
CA TYR A 120 4.14 3.95 12.44
C TYR A 120 4.53 3.33 11.09
N SER A 121 5.73 3.65 10.60
CA SER A 121 6.16 3.21 9.29
C SER A 121 6.23 1.69 9.17
N TRP A 122 5.93 1.20 7.97
CA TRP A 122 6.25 -0.16 7.56
C TRP A 122 7.78 -0.40 7.55
N THR A 123 8.63 0.64 7.49
CA THR A 123 10.10 0.50 7.56
C THR A 123 10.60 -0.06 8.89
N LYS A 124 9.76 -0.08 9.93
CA LYS A 124 10.06 -0.78 11.19
C LYS A 124 10.27 -2.28 11.01
N THR A 125 9.71 -2.89 9.94
CA THR A 125 9.74 -4.35 9.72
C THR A 125 9.84 -4.79 8.26
N SER A 126 10.07 -3.88 7.32
CA SER A 126 10.22 -4.15 5.88
C SER A 126 11.14 -3.11 5.22
N SER A 127 11.73 -3.44 4.07
CA SER A 127 12.42 -2.46 3.22
C SER A 127 11.49 -2.06 2.08
N ILE A 128 11.39 -0.77 1.74
CA ILE A 128 10.33 -0.25 0.86
C ILE A 128 10.93 0.60 -0.26
N ILE A 129 10.55 0.30 -1.49
CA ILE A 129 10.79 1.12 -2.68
C ILE A 129 9.51 1.91 -2.98
N PHE A 130 9.51 3.22 -2.73
CA PHE A 130 8.47 4.14 -3.18
C PHE A 130 8.80 4.58 -4.61
N LEU A 131 8.01 4.15 -5.60
CA LEU A 131 8.31 4.35 -7.03
C LEU A 131 7.39 5.40 -7.66
N ASP A 132 7.98 6.49 -8.16
CA ASP A 132 7.24 7.45 -8.99
C ASP A 132 6.97 6.83 -10.37
N GLN A 133 5.73 6.42 -10.63
CA GLN A 133 5.28 5.90 -11.93
C GLN A 133 3.84 6.32 -12.20
N PRO A 134 3.41 6.48 -13.48
CA PRO A 134 4.16 6.41 -14.74
C PRO A 134 5.20 7.53 -14.90
N VAL A 135 5.94 7.55 -16.02
CA VAL A 135 6.78 8.70 -16.38
C VAL A 135 5.99 10.02 -16.41
N GLY A 136 6.60 11.11 -15.96
CA GLY A 136 5.93 12.40 -15.73
C GLY A 136 5.24 12.51 -14.36
N THR A 137 5.25 11.44 -13.57
CA THR A 137 4.82 11.45 -12.16
C THR A 137 5.98 11.85 -11.26
N GLY A 138 5.75 12.77 -10.33
CA GLY A 138 6.75 13.20 -9.35
C GLY A 138 8.07 13.64 -10.01
N PHE A 139 9.15 12.89 -9.77
CA PHE A 139 10.45 13.15 -10.40
C PHE A 139 10.82 12.21 -11.57
N SER A 140 9.95 11.28 -11.97
CA SER A 140 10.19 10.38 -13.11
C SER A 140 10.03 11.10 -14.45
N TYR A 141 10.97 10.93 -15.38
CA TYR A 141 11.03 11.72 -16.61
C TYR A 141 11.47 10.93 -17.86
N SER A 142 11.18 11.46 -19.05
CA SER A 142 11.62 10.91 -20.33
C SER A 142 12.89 11.61 -20.84
N ARG A 143 13.85 10.84 -21.36
CA ARG A 143 15.04 11.35 -22.07
C ARG A 143 14.73 11.72 -23.52
N THR A 144 13.60 11.27 -24.08
CA THR A 144 13.18 11.52 -25.46
C THR A 144 11.84 12.26 -25.52
N GLN A 145 11.63 13.04 -26.59
CA GLN A 145 10.30 13.62 -26.89
C GLN A 145 9.36 12.61 -27.56
N GLN A 146 9.90 11.55 -28.14
CA GLN A 146 9.14 10.43 -28.71
C GLN A 146 8.88 9.39 -27.62
N PHE A 147 7.88 9.67 -26.79
CA PHE A 147 7.47 8.75 -25.72
C PHE A 147 6.09 8.13 -26.03
N ASN A 148 6.04 6.79 -26.01
CA ASN A 148 4.80 6.03 -26.17
C ASN A 148 3.90 6.19 -24.93
N LYS A 149 2.74 6.83 -25.15
CA LYS A 149 1.65 7.06 -24.18
C LYS A 149 1.54 5.90 -23.17
N PRO A 150 1.67 6.11 -21.84
CA PRO A 150 1.65 5.03 -20.87
C PRO A 150 0.24 4.45 -20.72
N SER A 151 0.15 3.20 -20.27
CA SER A 151 -1.11 2.48 -20.03
C SER A 151 -0.96 1.53 -18.85
N ASP A 152 -2.07 1.07 -18.26
CA ASP A 152 -2.01 0.19 -17.07
C ASP A 152 -1.21 -1.10 -17.38
N SER A 153 -1.47 -1.70 -18.55
CA SER A 153 -0.75 -2.89 -19.03
C SER A 153 0.68 -2.62 -19.52
N GLY A 154 1.01 -1.36 -19.84
CA GLY A 154 2.36 -0.91 -20.20
C GLY A 154 3.23 -0.66 -18.97
N GLU A 155 2.68 0.01 -17.95
CA GLU A 155 3.41 0.29 -16.71
C GLU A 155 3.67 -0.98 -15.91
N ALA A 156 2.73 -1.95 -15.88
CA ALA A 156 2.96 -3.26 -15.27
C ALA A 156 4.26 -3.95 -15.77
N LYS A 157 4.60 -3.76 -17.05
CA LYS A 157 5.83 -4.27 -17.67
C LYS A 157 7.06 -3.42 -17.34
N ARG A 158 6.94 -2.09 -17.42
CA ARG A 158 8.01 -1.15 -17.04
C ARG A 158 8.39 -1.29 -15.57
N ILE A 159 7.44 -1.59 -14.69
CA ILE A 159 7.65 -1.86 -13.27
C ILE A 159 8.37 -3.20 -13.05
N HIS A 160 8.03 -4.25 -13.81
CA HIS A 160 8.78 -5.51 -13.79
C HIS A 160 10.23 -5.31 -14.31
N GLU A 161 10.42 -4.54 -15.39
CA GLU A 161 11.75 -4.18 -15.91
C GLU A 161 12.57 -3.36 -14.91
N PHE A 162 11.93 -2.38 -14.25
CA PHE A 162 12.51 -1.61 -13.14
C PHE A 162 13.00 -2.53 -12.03
N LEU A 163 12.17 -3.47 -11.57
CA LEU A 163 12.53 -4.38 -10.49
C LEU A 163 13.69 -5.30 -10.87
N GLN A 164 13.71 -5.84 -12.09
CA GLN A 164 14.83 -6.65 -12.59
C GLN A 164 16.14 -5.84 -12.61
N LYS A 165 16.11 -4.61 -13.13
CA LYS A 165 17.29 -3.71 -13.16
C LYS A 165 17.71 -3.24 -11.76
N TRP A 166 16.77 -2.95 -10.87
CA TRP A 166 17.03 -2.52 -9.50
C TRP A 166 17.63 -3.66 -8.67
N LEU A 167 17.05 -4.86 -8.70
CA LEU A 167 17.59 -6.05 -8.02
C LEU A 167 18.93 -6.51 -8.61
N GLY A 168 19.16 -6.28 -9.91
CA GLY A 168 20.46 -6.52 -10.54
C GLY A 168 21.61 -5.71 -9.94
N LYS A 169 21.32 -4.50 -9.41
CA LYS A 169 22.24 -3.69 -8.60
C LYS A 169 22.19 -4.11 -7.13
N HIS A 170 20.98 -4.30 -6.60
CA HIS A 170 20.69 -4.53 -5.18
C HIS A 170 20.54 -6.01 -4.84
N GLN A 171 21.50 -6.82 -5.28
CA GLN A 171 21.48 -8.29 -5.20
C GLN A 171 21.37 -8.84 -3.76
N VAL A 172 21.71 -8.03 -2.76
CA VAL A 172 21.53 -8.37 -1.33
C VAL A 172 20.06 -8.51 -0.91
N PHE A 173 19.12 -8.01 -1.72
CA PHE A 173 17.68 -8.14 -1.49
C PHE A 173 17.01 -9.22 -2.37
N SER A 174 17.73 -9.88 -3.28
CA SER A 174 17.13 -10.86 -4.22
C SER A 174 16.52 -12.08 -3.52
N SER A 175 16.95 -12.39 -2.30
CA SER A 175 16.38 -13.45 -1.46
C SER A 175 15.20 -13.02 -0.60
N ASN A 176 14.98 -11.72 -0.39
CA ASN A 176 13.98 -11.24 0.57
C ASN A 176 12.55 -11.55 0.10
N PRO A 177 11.61 -11.88 0.99
CA PRO A 177 10.20 -12.03 0.65
C PRO A 177 9.67 -10.78 -0.06
N PHE A 178 9.31 -10.89 -1.34
CA PHE A 178 8.93 -9.73 -2.16
C PHE A 178 7.41 -9.58 -2.30
N TYR A 179 6.93 -8.34 -2.12
CA TYR A 179 5.52 -7.98 -2.25
C TYR A 179 5.35 -6.71 -3.08
N VAL A 180 4.29 -6.66 -3.89
CA VAL A 180 3.87 -5.42 -4.56
C VAL A 180 2.71 -4.81 -3.77
N ALA A 181 2.75 -3.50 -3.56
CA ALA A 181 1.78 -2.76 -2.75
C ALA A 181 1.36 -1.44 -3.40
N GLY A 182 0.21 -0.91 -2.98
CA GLY A 182 -0.26 0.42 -3.39
C GLY A 182 -1.69 0.72 -2.96
N ASP A 183 -2.17 1.91 -3.32
CA ASP A 183 -3.49 2.42 -2.99
C ASP A 183 -4.34 2.80 -4.23
N SER A 184 -5.65 2.98 -4.04
CA SER A 184 -6.51 3.68 -5.01
C SER A 184 -6.41 3.10 -6.43
N TYR A 185 -6.04 3.91 -7.43
CA TYR A 185 -5.84 3.50 -8.82
C TYR A 185 -4.84 2.35 -9.00
N SER A 186 -3.87 2.18 -8.10
CA SER A 186 -2.93 1.05 -8.12
C SER A 186 -3.64 -0.31 -7.97
N GLY A 187 -4.90 -0.34 -7.55
CA GLY A 187 -5.79 -1.51 -7.66
C GLY A 187 -5.91 -2.09 -9.09
N LEU A 188 -5.68 -1.28 -10.13
CA LEU A 188 -5.62 -1.76 -11.52
C LEU A 188 -4.24 -2.29 -11.90
N VAL A 189 -3.17 -1.58 -11.51
CA VAL A 189 -1.79 -1.82 -11.96
C VAL A 189 -1.09 -2.91 -11.13
N VAL A 190 -1.25 -2.95 -9.80
CA VAL A 190 -0.58 -3.91 -8.90
C VAL A 190 -0.89 -5.36 -9.27
N PRO A 191 -2.16 -5.78 -9.50
CA PRO A 191 -2.46 -7.16 -9.89
C PRO A 191 -1.85 -7.54 -11.26
N ALA A 192 -1.73 -6.58 -12.17
CA ALA A 192 -1.05 -6.79 -13.45
C ALA A 192 0.47 -6.92 -13.29
N THR A 193 1.11 -6.04 -12.50
CA THR A 193 2.54 -6.11 -12.17
C THR A 193 2.91 -7.45 -11.54
N VAL A 194 2.12 -7.93 -10.57
CA VAL A 194 2.27 -9.25 -9.94
C VAL A 194 2.21 -10.38 -10.99
N GLN A 195 1.35 -10.25 -12.00
CA GLN A 195 1.28 -11.21 -13.08
C GLN A 195 2.48 -11.14 -14.05
N GLU A 196 2.98 -9.96 -14.40
CA GLU A 196 4.16 -9.82 -15.26
C GLU A 196 5.42 -10.36 -14.57
N ILE A 197 5.61 -10.09 -13.27
CA ILE A 197 6.68 -10.70 -12.46
C ILE A 197 6.51 -12.23 -12.41
N SER A 198 5.28 -12.71 -12.19
CA SER A 198 4.99 -14.15 -12.18
C SER A 198 5.35 -14.84 -13.50
N LYS A 199 5.10 -14.20 -14.65
CA LYS A 199 5.53 -14.69 -15.97
C LYS A 199 7.05 -14.66 -16.10
N GLY A 200 7.68 -13.54 -15.78
CA GLY A 200 9.13 -13.33 -15.87
C GLY A 200 9.94 -14.34 -15.06
N ASN A 201 9.42 -14.79 -13.92
CA ASN A 201 10.02 -15.86 -13.10
C ASN A 201 10.05 -17.25 -13.77
N TYR A 202 9.32 -17.47 -14.86
CA TYR A 202 9.36 -18.70 -15.67
C TYR A 202 10.00 -18.50 -17.05
N GLU A 203 10.32 -17.26 -17.43
CA GLU A 203 11.08 -16.96 -18.64
C GLU A 203 12.57 -17.25 -18.41
N CYS A 204 13.32 -17.56 -19.47
CA CYS A 204 14.76 -17.79 -19.30
C CYS A 204 15.47 -16.53 -18.81
N CYS A 205 16.55 -16.76 -18.08
CA CYS A 205 17.70 -15.87 -18.05
C CYS A 205 17.51 -14.58 -17.22
N ASN A 206 16.27 -14.24 -16.87
CA ASN A 206 15.94 -13.29 -15.80
C ASN A 206 16.19 -13.94 -14.42
N PRO A 207 16.84 -13.26 -13.46
CA PRO A 207 16.83 -13.67 -12.06
C PRO A 207 15.38 -13.73 -11.52
N PRO A 208 14.97 -14.81 -10.84
CA PRO A 208 13.62 -14.91 -10.29
C PRO A 208 13.47 -13.98 -9.08
N ILE A 209 12.42 -13.16 -9.07
CA ILE A 209 12.03 -12.34 -7.93
C ILE A 209 11.28 -13.24 -6.94
N ASN A 210 11.63 -13.18 -5.64
CA ASN A 210 11.00 -13.97 -4.58
C ASN A 210 9.59 -13.48 -4.20
N LEU A 211 8.71 -13.35 -5.19
CA LEU A 211 7.34 -12.84 -5.10
C LEU A 211 6.45 -13.76 -4.26
N GLN A 212 5.90 -13.22 -3.17
CA GLN A 212 5.04 -13.93 -2.22
C GLN A 212 3.56 -13.56 -2.36
N GLY A 213 3.28 -12.28 -2.65
CA GLY A 213 1.92 -11.76 -2.68
C GLY A 213 1.86 -10.27 -2.97
N TYR A 214 0.70 -9.67 -2.69
CA TYR A 214 0.48 -8.24 -2.87
C TYR A 214 -0.54 -7.68 -1.86
N VAL A 215 -0.45 -6.38 -1.63
CA VAL A 215 -1.25 -5.65 -0.64
C VAL A 215 -1.91 -4.44 -1.33
N LEU A 216 -3.20 -4.19 -1.07
CA LEU A 216 -3.94 -3.12 -1.73
C LEU A 216 -4.88 -2.40 -0.77
N GLY A 217 -4.67 -1.10 -0.60
CA GLY A 217 -5.54 -0.20 0.17
C GLY A 217 -6.53 0.52 -0.74
N ASN A 218 -7.81 0.54 -0.36
CA ASN A 218 -8.90 1.22 -1.08
C ASN A 218 -8.83 1.05 -2.63
N PRO A 219 -8.72 -0.19 -3.16
CA PRO A 219 -8.34 -0.38 -4.56
C PRO A 219 -9.48 -0.19 -5.55
N LEU A 220 -9.23 0.62 -6.57
CA LEU A 220 -10.03 0.63 -7.79
C LEU A 220 -9.77 -0.68 -8.55
N THR A 221 -10.65 -1.67 -8.37
CA THR A 221 -10.56 -2.98 -9.06
C THR A 221 -11.51 -3.09 -10.25
N ASP A 222 -12.64 -2.37 -10.25
CA ASP A 222 -13.59 -2.31 -11.38
C ASP A 222 -14.33 -0.96 -11.38
N TYR A 223 -14.30 -0.25 -12.51
CA TYR A 223 -14.84 1.12 -12.60
C TYR A 223 -16.36 1.20 -12.36
N ALA A 224 -17.14 0.25 -12.89
CA ALA A 224 -18.59 0.29 -12.78
C ALA A 224 -19.03 -0.08 -11.36
N THR A 225 -18.46 -1.16 -10.81
CA THR A 225 -18.72 -1.63 -9.45
C THR A 225 -18.32 -0.59 -8.41
N GLY A 226 -17.13 0.00 -8.53
CA GLY A 226 -16.65 1.05 -7.63
C GLY A 226 -17.52 2.31 -7.69
N SER A 227 -17.74 2.87 -8.88
CA SER A 227 -18.49 4.13 -9.04
C SER A 227 -19.97 3.99 -8.63
N ASN A 228 -20.63 2.89 -9.00
CA ASN A 228 -22.01 2.64 -8.61
C ASN A 228 -22.16 2.33 -7.10
N SER A 229 -21.07 1.99 -6.38
CA SER A 229 -21.11 1.76 -4.93
C SER A 229 -21.19 3.04 -4.08
N ARG A 230 -20.85 4.22 -4.64
CA ARG A 230 -20.88 5.50 -3.91
C ARG A 230 -22.28 5.90 -3.43
N ILE A 231 -23.33 5.52 -4.15
CA ILE A 231 -24.72 5.81 -3.78
C ILE A 231 -25.21 4.99 -2.57
N PRO A 232 -25.14 3.64 -2.55
CA PRO A 232 -25.46 2.87 -1.35
C PRO A 232 -24.49 3.14 -0.20
N PHE A 233 -23.25 3.55 -0.48
CA PHE A 233 -22.32 4.01 0.55
C PHE A 233 -22.81 5.29 1.23
N ALA A 234 -23.13 6.34 0.46
CA ALA A 234 -23.67 7.59 0.97
C ALA A 234 -24.97 7.38 1.79
N HIS A 235 -25.80 6.42 1.40
CA HIS A 235 -26.99 6.04 2.17
C HIS A 235 -26.61 5.38 3.51
N GLY A 236 -25.69 4.42 3.50
CA GLY A 236 -25.19 3.77 4.72
C GLY A 236 -24.51 4.73 5.70
N MET A 237 -23.84 5.77 5.20
CA MET A 237 -23.21 6.83 5.99
C MET A 237 -24.12 8.06 6.22
N ALA A 238 -25.43 7.93 6.02
CA ALA A 238 -26.46 8.96 6.23
C ALA A 238 -26.26 10.31 5.49
N LEU A 239 -25.44 10.33 4.43
CA LEU A 239 -25.21 11.51 3.57
C LEU A 239 -26.37 11.81 2.60
N ILE A 240 -27.30 10.86 2.42
CA ILE A 240 -28.54 11.01 1.64
C ILE A 240 -29.72 10.33 2.37
N SER A 241 -30.94 10.82 2.15
CA SER A 241 -32.14 10.26 2.78
C SER A 241 -32.65 8.97 2.11
N ASP A 242 -33.46 8.20 2.85
CA ASP A 242 -34.13 6.98 2.38
C ASP A 242 -34.95 7.22 1.10
N GLU A 243 -35.66 8.35 1.00
CA GLU A 243 -36.51 8.67 -0.15
C GLU A 243 -35.69 8.91 -1.41
N LEU A 244 -34.54 9.59 -1.28
CA LEU A 244 -33.62 9.81 -2.40
C LEU A 244 -32.95 8.49 -2.80
N TYR A 245 -32.49 7.69 -1.83
CA TYR A 245 -31.85 6.40 -2.09
C TYR A 245 -32.79 5.39 -2.78
N GLU A 246 -34.02 5.19 -2.27
CA GLU A 246 -34.98 4.29 -2.91
C GLU A 246 -35.46 4.83 -4.26
N SER A 247 -35.53 6.16 -4.45
CA SER A 247 -35.82 6.76 -5.74
C SER A 247 -34.71 6.48 -6.77
N LEU A 248 -33.45 6.70 -6.41
CA LEU A 248 -32.26 6.34 -7.20
C LEU A 248 -32.29 4.87 -7.58
N LYS A 249 -32.34 3.98 -6.57
CA LYS A 249 -32.36 2.52 -6.71
C LYS A 249 -33.47 2.04 -7.65
N LYS A 250 -34.69 2.59 -7.52
CA LYS A 250 -35.85 2.27 -8.35
C LYS A 250 -35.74 2.76 -9.79
N THR A 251 -35.21 3.96 -10.04
CA THR A 251 -35.17 4.55 -11.40
C THR A 251 -33.89 4.26 -12.18
N CYS A 252 -32.75 4.18 -11.49
CA CYS A 252 -31.43 3.91 -12.06
C CYS A 252 -31.12 2.40 -12.10
N LYS A 253 -31.77 1.60 -11.24
CA LYS A 253 -31.64 0.12 -11.20
C LYS A 253 -30.21 -0.39 -10.97
N GLY A 254 -29.41 0.36 -10.21
CA GLY A 254 -28.01 0.06 -9.94
C GLY A 254 -27.01 0.76 -10.86
N GLU A 255 -27.43 1.32 -11.99
CA GLU A 255 -26.57 2.09 -12.90
C GLU A 255 -26.72 3.59 -12.66
N TYR A 256 -25.85 4.13 -11.81
CA TYR A 256 -25.85 5.52 -11.36
C TYR A 256 -24.80 6.39 -12.09
N THR A 257 -23.70 5.79 -12.55
CA THR A 257 -22.62 6.51 -13.25
C THR A 257 -22.89 6.63 -14.75
N ASN A 258 -23.21 5.52 -15.43
CA ASN A 258 -23.41 5.48 -16.88
C ASN A 258 -24.89 5.61 -17.28
N VAL A 259 -25.60 6.59 -16.70
CA VAL A 259 -27.05 6.76 -16.88
C VAL A 259 -27.39 7.04 -18.35
N HIS A 260 -28.20 6.16 -18.94
CA HIS A 260 -28.65 6.34 -20.32
C HIS A 260 -29.43 7.68 -20.49
N PRO A 261 -29.07 8.57 -21.44
CA PRO A 261 -29.58 9.95 -21.49
C PRO A 261 -31.11 10.14 -21.56
N ARG A 262 -31.87 9.12 -22.00
CA ARG A 262 -33.34 9.16 -21.98
C ARG A 262 -33.96 8.86 -20.60
N ASN A 263 -33.19 8.37 -19.63
CA ASN A 263 -33.65 8.15 -18.25
C ASN A 263 -33.55 9.44 -17.43
N THR A 264 -34.31 10.46 -17.86
CA THR A 264 -34.29 11.81 -17.28
C THR A 264 -34.67 11.86 -15.81
N GLN A 265 -35.40 10.85 -15.30
CA GLN A 265 -35.73 10.77 -13.88
C GLN A 265 -34.55 10.28 -13.04
N CYS A 266 -33.80 9.27 -13.50
CA CYS A 266 -32.54 8.88 -12.84
C CYS A 266 -31.52 10.02 -12.86
N LEU A 267 -31.36 10.71 -14.00
CA LEU A 267 -30.43 11.85 -14.12
C LEU A 267 -30.72 12.95 -13.08
N LYS A 268 -31.99 13.29 -12.84
CA LYS A 268 -32.39 14.25 -11.79
C LYS A 268 -32.00 13.77 -10.39
N PHE A 269 -32.30 12.53 -10.04
CA PHE A 269 -31.95 12.00 -8.72
C PHE A 269 -30.42 11.89 -8.53
N VAL A 270 -29.65 11.62 -9.58
CA VAL A 270 -28.17 11.68 -9.54
C VAL A 270 -27.68 13.13 -9.39
N GLU A 271 -28.36 14.11 -9.99
CA GLU A 271 -28.08 15.54 -9.76
C GLU A 271 -28.40 15.97 -8.32
N GLU A 272 -29.44 15.41 -7.70
CA GLU A 272 -29.80 15.63 -6.28
C GLU A 272 -28.79 14.96 -5.33
N PHE A 273 -28.38 13.71 -5.61
CA PHE A 273 -27.27 13.03 -4.93
C PHE A 273 -26.00 13.87 -4.94
N ASN A 274 -25.58 14.35 -6.12
CA ASN A 274 -24.38 15.18 -6.28
C ASN A 274 -24.46 16.49 -5.47
N LYS A 275 -25.66 17.05 -5.23
CA LYS A 275 -25.83 18.25 -4.38
C LYS A 275 -25.73 17.95 -2.88
N CYS A 276 -25.95 16.70 -2.46
CA CYS A 276 -25.72 16.28 -1.08
C CYS A 276 -24.23 16.02 -0.83
N THR A 277 -23.51 15.46 -1.81
CA THR A 277 -22.14 14.97 -1.65
C THR A 277 -21.04 15.89 -2.24
N ASN A 278 -21.34 17.10 -2.72
CA ASN A 278 -20.33 17.99 -3.31
C ASN A 278 -19.47 18.79 -2.30
N ARG A 279 -19.72 18.65 -0.98
CA ARG A 279 -18.98 19.36 0.07
C ARG A 279 -18.26 18.44 1.08
N ILE A 280 -18.27 17.13 0.85
CA ILE A 280 -17.48 16.17 1.64
C ILE A 280 -16.07 16.07 1.05
N PHE A 281 -15.06 15.86 1.89
CA PHE A 281 -13.75 15.44 1.38
C PHE A 281 -13.86 13.97 0.94
N GLN A 282 -13.63 13.69 -0.34
CA GLN A 282 -14.01 12.39 -0.92
C GLN A 282 -13.15 11.22 -0.41
N GLN A 283 -11.91 11.48 0.00
CA GLN A 283 -11.01 10.48 0.55
C GLN A 283 -11.30 10.14 2.03
N LEU A 284 -12.04 11.00 2.73
CA LEU A 284 -12.42 10.83 4.14
C LEU A 284 -13.62 11.73 4.47
N ILE A 285 -14.82 11.15 4.56
CA ILE A 285 -16.07 11.92 4.70
C ILE A 285 -16.25 12.64 6.05
N GLN A 286 -15.42 12.32 7.04
CA GLN A 286 -15.35 13.05 8.32
C GLN A 286 -14.75 14.45 8.13
N ASP A 287 -13.76 14.58 7.23
CA ASP A 287 -13.11 15.86 6.95
C ASP A 287 -13.99 16.75 6.05
N PRO A 288 -14.09 18.06 6.34
CA PRO A 288 -14.79 19.01 5.47
C PRO A 288 -14.01 19.26 4.17
N LEU A 289 -14.69 19.40 3.04
CA LEU A 289 -14.06 19.94 1.84
C LEU A 289 -13.71 21.42 2.07
N CYS A 290 -12.41 21.69 2.20
CA CYS A 290 -11.84 23.01 2.45
C CYS A 290 -11.04 23.52 1.25
N GLU A 291 -11.00 24.84 1.08
CA GLU A 291 -10.13 25.54 0.14
C GLU A 291 -8.95 26.12 0.94
N THR A 292 -7.71 25.87 0.51
CA THR A 292 -6.46 26.17 1.26
C THR A 292 -6.36 27.65 1.65
N GLU A 293 -5.83 28.04 2.83
CA GLU A 293 -4.40 27.95 3.21
C GLU A 293 -4.14 27.68 4.72
N THR A 294 -5.07 27.08 5.48
CA THR A 294 -4.92 26.87 6.94
C THR A 294 -4.42 25.46 7.35
N PRO A 295 -3.65 25.32 8.46
CA PRO A 295 -3.23 24.01 9.00
C PRO A 295 -4.34 22.99 9.24
N ASP A 296 -5.51 23.44 9.68
CA ASP A 296 -6.65 22.58 10.06
C ASP A 296 -7.28 21.87 8.84
N CYS A 297 -6.97 22.33 7.62
CA CYS A 297 -7.49 21.80 6.37
C CYS A 297 -6.63 20.62 5.89
N TYR A 298 -7.18 19.41 5.76
CA TYR A 298 -6.41 18.19 5.45
C TYR A 298 -5.44 18.35 4.27
N ILE A 299 -5.90 18.97 3.17
CA ILE A 299 -5.12 19.18 1.95
C ILE A 299 -3.96 20.16 2.09
N TYR A 300 -3.84 20.89 3.21
CA TYR A 300 -2.71 21.76 3.52
C TYR A 300 -1.38 21.01 3.53
N ARG A 301 -1.38 19.74 3.96
CA ARG A 301 -0.20 18.86 3.89
C ARG A 301 0.34 18.72 2.47
N TYR A 302 -0.53 18.73 1.46
CA TYR A 302 -0.14 18.68 0.05
C TYR A 302 0.48 19.99 -0.44
N LEU A 303 0.02 21.14 0.07
CA LEU A 303 0.60 22.45 -0.22
C LEU A 303 2.03 22.54 0.36
N LEU A 304 2.20 22.17 1.64
CA LEU A 304 3.52 22.12 2.30
C LEU A 304 4.48 21.17 1.57
N THR A 305 4.05 19.96 1.20
CA THR A 305 4.89 19.04 0.41
C THR A 305 5.21 19.60 -0.98
N THR A 306 4.33 20.37 -1.61
CA THR A 306 4.60 21.00 -2.91
C THR A 306 5.69 22.07 -2.80
N TYR A 307 5.68 22.89 -1.74
CA TYR A 307 6.79 23.83 -1.47
C TYR A 307 8.09 23.09 -1.12
N TRP A 308 8.01 22.06 -0.27
CA TRP A 308 9.17 21.26 0.15
C TRP A 308 9.84 20.53 -1.03
N ALA A 309 9.07 19.79 -1.83
CA ALA A 309 9.60 19.02 -2.96
C ALA A 309 10.13 19.90 -4.12
N ASN A 310 9.75 21.18 -4.17
CA ASN A 310 10.27 22.14 -5.14
C ASN A 310 11.46 22.97 -4.63
N ASP A 311 11.79 22.93 -3.34
CA ASP A 311 12.96 23.63 -2.83
C ASP A 311 14.26 23.13 -3.47
N ALA A 312 15.16 24.06 -3.78
CA ALA A 312 16.40 23.75 -4.47
C ALA A 312 17.34 22.86 -3.64
N THR A 313 17.34 23.01 -2.30
CA THR A 313 18.18 22.20 -1.40
C THR A 313 17.60 20.81 -1.20
N VAL A 314 16.27 20.66 -1.12
CA VAL A 314 15.60 19.35 -1.11
C VAL A 314 15.89 18.60 -2.41
N ARG A 315 15.75 19.26 -3.56
CA ARG A 315 16.02 18.66 -4.88
C ARG A 315 17.49 18.31 -5.07
N GLU A 316 18.42 19.08 -4.49
CA GLU A 316 19.84 18.71 -4.45
C GLU A 316 20.09 17.52 -3.51
N ALA A 317 19.52 17.49 -2.31
CA ALA A 317 19.68 16.39 -1.36
C ALA A 317 19.16 15.05 -1.90
N LEU A 318 18.01 15.07 -2.59
CA LEU A 318 17.40 13.91 -3.24
C LEU A 318 18.07 13.53 -4.59
N GLN A 319 19.05 14.30 -5.07
CA GLN A 319 19.74 14.15 -6.37
C GLN A 319 18.80 14.20 -7.60
N ILE A 320 17.80 15.08 -7.56
CA ILE A 320 16.83 15.26 -8.65
C ILE A 320 17.49 15.86 -9.89
N ASN A 321 17.17 15.32 -11.07
CA ASN A 321 17.70 15.87 -12.32
C ASN A 321 17.21 17.32 -12.56
N LYS A 322 18.15 18.23 -12.82
CA LYS A 322 17.93 19.66 -13.07
C LYS A 322 17.14 19.95 -14.36
N SER A 323 16.90 18.96 -15.21
CA SER A 323 16.00 19.07 -16.38
C SER A 323 14.51 18.84 -16.06
N ILE A 324 14.17 18.36 -14.86
CA ILE A 324 12.79 18.16 -14.42
C ILE A 324 12.21 19.53 -14.03
N GLY A 325 10.97 19.80 -14.45
CA GLY A 325 10.25 21.03 -14.10
C GLY A 325 9.80 21.08 -12.64
N GLU A 326 8.75 21.85 -12.38
CA GLU A 326 8.05 21.88 -11.10
C GLU A 326 7.48 20.49 -10.75
N TRP A 327 7.72 20.02 -9.53
CA TRP A 327 7.11 18.81 -8.99
C TRP A 327 5.66 19.11 -8.58
N VAL A 328 4.75 18.19 -8.88
CA VAL A 328 3.36 18.25 -8.46
C VAL A 328 2.95 16.91 -7.84
N ARG A 329 2.12 16.93 -6.78
CA ARG A 329 1.72 15.69 -6.09
C ARG A 329 1.00 14.71 -6.99
N CYS A 330 0.11 15.19 -7.85
CA CYS A 330 -0.63 14.38 -8.82
C CYS A 330 -0.78 15.13 -10.14
N TYR A 331 -0.28 14.55 -11.23
CA TYR A 331 -0.41 15.12 -12.58
C TYR A 331 -1.57 14.46 -13.35
N TYR A 332 -2.81 14.67 -12.90
CA TYR A 332 -4.00 14.04 -13.50
C TYR A 332 -4.21 14.34 -15.00
N SER A 333 -3.62 15.44 -15.51
CA SER A 333 -3.62 15.80 -16.94
C SER A 333 -2.59 15.01 -17.78
N ILE A 334 -1.89 14.06 -17.18
CA ILE A 334 -0.98 13.16 -17.89
C ILE A 334 -1.70 12.48 -19.08
N PRO A 335 -1.11 12.46 -20.29
CA PRO A 335 -1.64 11.69 -21.40
C PRO A 335 -1.51 10.17 -21.13
N TYR A 336 -2.45 9.58 -20.38
CA TYR A 336 -2.43 8.17 -19.96
C TYR A 336 -3.58 7.38 -20.61
N ASN A 337 -3.42 6.06 -20.74
CA ASN A 337 -4.36 5.16 -21.40
C ASN A 337 -4.84 4.06 -20.46
N ASN A 338 -5.99 4.27 -19.83
CA ASN A 338 -6.62 3.33 -18.92
C ASN A 338 -7.15 2.11 -19.71
N ASP A 339 -6.31 1.11 -19.99
CA ASP A 339 -6.63 -0.08 -20.78
C ASP A 339 -7.14 -1.26 -19.93
N ILE A 340 -6.76 -1.36 -18.66
CA ILE A 340 -7.33 -2.32 -17.70
C ILE A 340 -8.64 -1.74 -17.14
N LYS A 341 -9.76 -2.22 -17.68
CA LYS A 341 -11.12 -1.83 -17.23
C LYS A 341 -11.56 -2.53 -15.93
N SER A 342 -10.96 -3.67 -15.63
CA SER A 342 -11.17 -4.42 -14.40
C SER A 342 -9.94 -5.27 -14.12
N SER A 343 -9.40 -5.21 -12.90
CA SER A 343 -8.27 -6.06 -12.47
C SER A 343 -8.70 -7.40 -11.86
N MET A 344 -10.01 -7.66 -11.73
CA MET A 344 -10.55 -8.95 -11.27
C MET A 344 -9.95 -10.18 -11.97
N PRO A 345 -9.73 -10.19 -13.31
CA PRO A 345 -9.10 -11.34 -13.97
C PRO A 345 -7.66 -11.58 -13.52
N TYR A 346 -6.92 -10.52 -13.17
CA TYR A 346 -5.56 -10.62 -12.63
C TYR A 346 -5.58 -11.15 -11.19
N HIS A 347 -6.49 -10.67 -10.33
CA HIS A 347 -6.69 -11.24 -8.99
C HIS A 347 -6.97 -12.75 -9.04
N VAL A 348 -7.86 -13.19 -9.94
CA VAL A 348 -8.16 -14.61 -10.16
C VAL A 348 -6.90 -15.38 -10.59
N ASN A 349 -6.21 -14.93 -11.64
CA ASN A 349 -5.01 -15.60 -12.14
C ASN A 349 -3.89 -15.67 -11.09
N ASN A 350 -3.65 -14.60 -10.34
CA ASN A 350 -2.60 -14.55 -9.32
C ASN A 350 -2.89 -15.53 -8.17
N SER A 351 -4.15 -15.62 -7.74
CA SER A 351 -4.58 -16.62 -6.74
C SER A 351 -4.44 -18.06 -7.22
N ILE A 352 -4.56 -18.32 -8.54
CA ILE A 352 -4.34 -19.64 -9.16
C ILE A 352 -2.84 -19.97 -9.20
N SER A 353 -1.95 -19.01 -9.50
CA SER A 353 -0.51 -19.24 -9.54
C SER A 353 0.11 -19.58 -8.18
N GLY A 354 -0.47 -19.06 -7.09
CA GLY A 354 -0.01 -19.32 -5.72
C GLY A 354 -0.04 -18.09 -4.81
N TYR A 355 -0.22 -16.88 -5.36
CA TYR A 355 0.04 -15.65 -4.63
C TYR A 355 -1.11 -15.29 -3.68
N ARG A 356 -0.72 -14.97 -2.44
CA ARG A 356 -1.59 -14.45 -1.40
C ARG A 356 -1.90 -12.97 -1.67
N SER A 357 -3.06 -12.47 -1.26
CA SER A 357 -3.28 -11.02 -1.25
C SER A 357 -4.10 -10.53 -0.06
N LEU A 358 -3.64 -9.42 0.54
CA LEU A 358 -4.41 -8.65 1.49
C LEU A 358 -5.04 -7.46 0.76
N ILE A 359 -6.37 -7.41 0.73
CA ILE A 359 -7.11 -6.22 0.32
C ILE A 359 -7.62 -5.55 1.60
N TYR A 360 -7.54 -4.22 1.68
CA TYR A 360 -8.18 -3.45 2.72
C TYR A 360 -8.88 -2.20 2.18
N SER A 361 -9.88 -1.69 2.91
CA SER A 361 -10.53 -0.41 2.62
C SER A 361 -10.87 0.29 3.94
N GLY A 362 -10.54 1.58 4.05
CA GLY A 362 -11.13 2.45 5.06
C GLY A 362 -12.65 2.57 4.87
N ASP A 363 -13.39 2.56 5.96
CA ASP A 363 -14.86 2.67 5.99
C ASP A 363 -15.39 4.06 5.63
N HIS A 364 -14.62 5.13 5.85
CA HIS A 364 -15.02 6.52 5.57
C HIS A 364 -14.51 7.08 4.22
N ASP A 365 -13.92 6.24 3.35
CA ASP A 365 -13.56 6.64 1.97
C ASP A 365 -14.78 6.60 1.03
N PHE A 366 -15.11 7.73 0.43
CA PHE A 366 -16.18 7.88 -0.56
C PHE A 366 -15.67 7.74 -2.02
N GLU A 367 -14.37 7.92 -2.26
CA GLU A 367 -13.76 7.84 -3.57
C GLU A 367 -13.62 6.37 -4.01
N VAL A 368 -13.17 5.47 -3.12
CA VAL A 368 -13.22 4.01 -3.33
C VAL A 368 -13.89 3.29 -2.14
N PRO A 369 -15.24 3.34 -2.05
CA PRO A 369 -15.97 2.77 -0.92
C PRO A 369 -15.70 1.29 -0.69
N TYR A 370 -15.59 0.90 0.58
CA TYR A 370 -15.45 -0.50 0.98
C TYR A 370 -16.56 -1.42 0.43
N LEU A 371 -17.77 -0.88 0.17
CA LEU A 371 -18.86 -1.61 -0.46
C LEU A 371 -18.54 -2.06 -1.90
N GLY A 372 -17.80 -1.25 -2.66
CA GLY A 372 -17.29 -1.63 -3.98
C GLY A 372 -16.28 -2.77 -3.86
N THR A 373 -15.38 -2.68 -2.88
CA THR A 373 -14.44 -3.76 -2.52
C THR A 373 -15.16 -5.05 -2.14
N GLN A 374 -16.17 -4.99 -1.27
CA GLN A 374 -16.98 -6.15 -0.90
C GLN A 374 -17.68 -6.78 -2.12
N ALA A 375 -18.21 -5.95 -3.02
CA ALA A 375 -18.97 -6.43 -4.18
C ALA A 375 -18.09 -7.23 -5.14
N TRP A 376 -16.91 -6.72 -5.54
CA TRP A 376 -16.05 -7.45 -6.46
C TRP A 376 -15.44 -8.70 -5.81
N ILE A 377 -15.04 -8.64 -4.53
CA ILE A 377 -14.49 -9.81 -3.83
C ILE A 377 -15.55 -10.92 -3.70
N ARG A 378 -16.79 -10.58 -3.29
CA ARG A 378 -17.90 -11.56 -3.25
C ARG A 378 -18.20 -12.14 -4.64
N SER A 379 -18.04 -11.36 -5.71
CA SER A 379 -18.25 -11.83 -7.09
C SER A 379 -17.23 -12.88 -7.56
N LEU A 380 -16.06 -13.00 -6.91
CA LEU A 380 -15.09 -14.07 -7.18
C LEU A 380 -15.64 -15.46 -6.79
N ASN A 381 -16.67 -15.51 -5.93
CA ASN A 381 -17.31 -16.74 -5.44
C ASN A 381 -16.30 -17.73 -4.82
N TYR A 382 -15.38 -17.20 -4.00
CA TYR A 382 -14.43 -18.00 -3.23
C TYR A 382 -15.08 -18.53 -1.95
N SER A 383 -14.59 -19.65 -1.44
CA SER A 383 -15.09 -20.23 -0.19
C SER A 383 -14.51 -19.49 1.01
N ILE A 384 -15.35 -19.07 1.94
CA ILE A 384 -14.92 -18.54 3.23
C ILE A 384 -14.28 -19.69 4.04
N ILE A 385 -13.15 -19.41 4.68
CA ILE A 385 -12.35 -20.37 5.46
C ILE A 385 -11.87 -19.84 6.83
N ASP A 386 -11.97 -18.52 7.06
CA ASP A 386 -12.07 -17.92 8.39
C ASP A 386 -13.25 -16.95 8.32
N ASP A 387 -14.20 -17.09 9.26
CA ASP A 387 -15.48 -16.37 9.23
C ASP A 387 -15.30 -14.88 9.53
N TRP A 388 -16.27 -14.08 9.09
CA TRP A 388 -16.30 -12.65 9.34
C TRP A 388 -16.37 -12.33 10.83
N ARG A 389 -15.38 -11.60 11.33
CA ARG A 389 -15.23 -11.24 12.75
C ARG A 389 -14.58 -9.86 12.92
N PRO A 390 -14.87 -9.14 14.00
CA PRO A 390 -14.10 -7.97 14.39
C PRO A 390 -12.61 -8.30 14.55
N TRP A 391 -11.75 -7.40 14.07
CA TRP A 391 -10.33 -7.39 14.40
C TRP A 391 -10.09 -6.38 15.53
N MET A 392 -9.32 -6.79 16.54
CA MET A 392 -9.11 -6.02 17.76
C MET A 392 -7.69 -5.47 17.83
N VAL A 393 -7.55 -4.17 18.12
CA VAL A 393 -6.28 -3.53 18.52
C VAL A 393 -6.49 -2.93 19.90
N LYS A 394 -5.68 -3.34 20.88
CA LYS A 394 -5.76 -2.84 22.28
C LYS A 394 -7.16 -2.95 22.92
N ASN A 395 -7.95 -3.95 22.48
CA ASN A 395 -9.35 -4.18 22.85
C ASN A 395 -10.39 -3.19 22.26
N GLN A 396 -9.99 -2.29 21.37
CA GLN A 396 -10.91 -1.57 20.48
C GLN A 396 -11.08 -2.32 19.14
N ILE A 397 -12.22 -2.14 18.48
CA ILE A 397 -12.45 -2.67 17.13
C ILE A 397 -11.72 -1.77 16.14
N ALA A 398 -10.69 -2.29 15.46
CA ALA A 398 -10.02 -1.56 14.38
C ALA A 398 -10.61 -1.88 13.00
N GLY A 399 -11.52 -2.85 12.91
CA GLY A 399 -12.07 -3.30 11.64
C GLY A 399 -12.82 -4.63 11.70
N GLU A 400 -13.25 -5.10 10.53
CA GLU A 400 -13.69 -6.49 10.31
C GLU A 400 -12.69 -7.23 9.42
N VAL A 401 -12.50 -8.53 9.68
CA VAL A 401 -11.65 -9.41 8.86
C VAL A 401 -12.38 -10.70 8.52
N GLY A 402 -12.13 -11.23 7.31
CA GLY A 402 -12.52 -12.57 6.89
C GLY A 402 -11.53 -13.14 5.87
N THR A 403 -11.37 -14.47 5.85
CA THR A 403 -10.46 -15.14 4.90
C THR A 403 -11.23 -15.98 3.88
N GLN A 404 -10.85 -15.87 2.61
CA GLN A 404 -11.43 -16.61 1.50
C GLN A 404 -10.37 -17.39 0.71
N GLN A 405 -10.72 -18.58 0.22
CA GLN A 405 -9.89 -19.45 -0.61
C GLN A 405 -10.67 -19.97 -1.84
N ARG A 406 -9.99 -20.05 -2.98
CA ARG A 406 -10.56 -20.57 -4.24
C ARG A 406 -10.49 -22.10 -4.29
N VAL A 407 -11.62 -22.81 -4.16
CA VAL A 407 -11.63 -24.29 -4.12
C VAL A 407 -11.60 -24.93 -5.51
N ASN A 408 -10.50 -25.60 -5.86
CA ASN A 408 -10.36 -26.37 -7.10
C ASN A 408 -11.11 -27.73 -7.07
N GLN A 409 -12.39 -27.75 -7.41
CA GLN A 409 -13.19 -28.99 -7.48
C GLN A 409 -12.77 -29.93 -8.63
N ARG A 410 -11.93 -30.94 -8.34
CA ARG A 410 -11.61 -32.07 -9.26
C ARG A 410 -12.09 -33.46 -8.78
N LYS A 411 -13.37 -33.55 -8.34
CA LYS A 411 -14.23 -34.77 -8.31
C LYS A 411 -13.81 -35.96 -7.39
N PRO A 412 -14.72 -36.87 -7.02
CA PRO A 412 -15.98 -36.66 -6.29
C PRO A 412 -16.18 -37.70 -5.13
N LEU A 413 -17.38 -37.75 -4.54
CA LEU A 413 -17.81 -38.63 -3.42
C LEU A 413 -17.21 -38.28 -2.04
N SER A 414 -17.86 -38.54 -0.90
CA SER A 414 -19.17 -39.17 -0.64
C SER A 414 -20.00 -38.41 0.43
N CYS A 415 -21.22 -38.87 0.69
CA CYS A 415 -22.19 -38.22 1.58
C CYS A 415 -21.82 -38.33 3.06
N PHE A 416 -22.22 -37.34 3.87
CA PHE A 416 -22.97 -37.60 5.12
C PHE A 416 -23.97 -36.46 5.41
N LYS A 417 -25.06 -36.78 6.12
CA LYS A 417 -26.09 -35.82 6.55
C LYS A 417 -26.15 -35.75 8.08
N GLY A 418 -26.05 -34.54 8.62
CA GLY A 418 -26.67 -34.10 9.87
C GLY A 418 -26.04 -34.55 11.20
N GLY A 419 -26.41 -33.84 12.26
CA GLY A 419 -26.28 -34.32 13.65
C GLY A 419 -25.23 -33.61 14.51
N SER A 420 -25.69 -33.14 15.67
CA SER A 420 -24.96 -32.50 16.76
C SER A 420 -23.73 -33.25 17.31
N MET A 421 -22.85 -32.48 17.97
CA MET A 421 -21.97 -32.82 19.12
C MET A 421 -21.38 -34.25 19.23
N ALA A 422 -20.04 -34.33 19.17
CA ALA A 422 -19.28 -35.17 20.12
C ALA A 422 -17.81 -34.70 20.24
N ASN A 423 -17.26 -34.77 21.46
CA ASN A 423 -15.81 -34.79 21.66
C ASN A 423 -15.23 -36.13 21.18
N LEU A 424 -14.01 -36.12 20.64
CA LEU A 424 -13.10 -37.27 20.78
C LEU A 424 -11.63 -36.86 20.59
N SER A 425 -10.84 -37.00 21.64
CA SER A 425 -9.39 -36.79 21.60
C SER A 425 -8.64 -38.09 21.33
N LYS A 426 -7.44 -37.99 20.71
CA LYS A 426 -6.36 -38.98 20.87
C LYS A 426 -4.99 -38.36 20.54
N ARG A 427 -3.93 -38.99 21.06
CA ARG A 427 -2.54 -38.47 21.11
C ARG A 427 -1.59 -39.20 20.16
N GLY A 428 -0.44 -38.55 19.89
CA GLY A 428 0.87 -39.17 19.68
C GLY A 428 1.23 -39.40 18.20
N GLU A 429 2.45 -39.14 17.73
CA GLU A 429 3.77 -39.29 18.38
C GLU A 429 4.78 -38.17 18.02
N ASP A 430 5.93 -38.13 18.71
CA ASP A 430 6.96 -37.08 18.65
C ASP A 430 8.12 -37.37 17.65
N LEU A 431 8.89 -36.33 17.29
CA LEU A 431 10.36 -36.29 17.04
C LEU A 431 10.79 -34.79 16.81
N PRO A 432 12.07 -34.37 16.97
CA PRO A 432 12.34 -33.18 17.79
C PRO A 432 13.12 -32.00 17.17
N LEU A 433 12.78 -30.81 17.66
CA LEU A 433 13.61 -29.62 17.96
C LEU A 433 14.91 -29.34 17.17
N ARG A 434 14.96 -28.16 16.53
CA ARG A 434 16.18 -27.31 16.51
C ARG A 434 15.87 -25.81 16.68
N ASN A 435 16.24 -25.30 17.85
CA ASN A 435 16.41 -23.91 18.29
C ASN A 435 16.18 -22.76 17.29
N GLY A 436 15.11 -22.00 17.50
CA GLY A 436 15.02 -20.56 17.21
C GLY A 436 14.88 -19.77 18.52
N LYS A 437 15.44 -18.57 18.63
CA LYS A 437 15.42 -17.78 19.89
C LYS A 437 14.15 -16.92 19.99
N GLN A 438 13.55 -16.85 21.17
CA GLN A 438 12.55 -15.83 21.49
C GLN A 438 13.20 -14.43 21.52
N LEU A 439 12.49 -13.43 20.97
CA LEU A 439 12.52 -12.06 21.47
C LEU A 439 11.08 -11.65 21.82
N ARG A 440 10.93 -11.03 23.00
CA ARG A 440 9.74 -10.33 23.48
C ARG A 440 10.10 -8.86 23.61
N PHE A 441 9.17 -7.94 23.33
CA PHE A 441 9.08 -6.63 24.01
C PHE A 441 7.69 -5.98 23.83
N LEU A 442 7.36 -5.07 24.74
CA LEU A 442 6.10 -4.33 24.85
C LEU A 442 5.98 -3.23 23.77
N CYS A 443 4.75 -2.78 23.50
CA CYS A 443 4.47 -1.43 22.99
C CYS A 443 3.18 -0.82 23.58
N SER A 444 3.33 0.29 24.30
CA SER A 444 2.34 1.38 24.36
C SER A 444 2.14 1.93 22.93
N GLU A 445 0.94 1.83 22.36
CA GLU A 445 -0.06 2.92 22.27
C GLU A 445 0.19 3.84 21.07
N VAL A 446 -0.74 4.02 20.12
CA VAL A 446 -1.95 3.23 19.80
C VAL A 446 -2.21 2.90 18.29
N ALA A 447 -2.70 3.77 17.36
CA ALA A 447 -3.31 3.25 16.09
C ALA A 447 -3.34 4.00 14.69
N ALA A 448 -3.02 5.29 14.49
CA ALA A 448 -3.38 6.01 13.23
C ALA A 448 -2.31 6.13 12.11
N SER A 449 -2.73 6.13 10.82
CA SER A 449 -2.04 6.77 9.65
C SER A 449 -2.93 6.96 8.39
N ALA A 450 -4.01 7.73 8.54
CA ALA A 450 -4.78 8.28 7.40
C ALA A 450 -5.46 9.63 7.71
N SER A 451 -5.62 9.98 8.99
CA SER A 451 -6.28 11.21 9.45
C SER A 451 -5.73 11.67 10.81
N SER A 452 -5.94 12.96 11.12
CA SER A 452 -5.57 13.64 12.37
C SER A 452 -4.07 13.72 12.75
N SER A 453 -3.68 14.86 13.33
CA SER A 453 -2.50 15.01 14.17
C SER A 453 -2.73 16.17 15.12
N CYS A 454 -2.63 15.94 16.43
CA CYS A 454 -2.79 16.99 17.45
C CYS A 454 -1.52 17.14 18.27
N LEU A 455 -1.16 18.38 18.59
CA LEU A 455 -0.13 18.74 19.56
C LEU A 455 -0.81 19.31 20.81
N LEU A 456 -0.37 18.89 21.99
CA LEU A 456 -0.69 19.56 23.25
C LEU A 456 0.54 19.63 24.15
N ASP A 457 0.60 20.71 24.92
CA ASP A 457 1.80 21.15 25.62
C ASP A 457 2.01 20.44 26.97
N SER A 458 3.24 20.48 27.48
CA SER A 458 3.67 19.63 28.60
C SER A 458 3.30 20.17 30.00
N ALA A 459 2.68 19.34 30.86
CA ALA A 459 2.59 19.62 32.30
C ALA A 459 2.32 18.38 33.21
N SER A 460 3.04 18.33 34.35
CA SER A 460 2.64 17.76 35.66
C SER A 460 2.60 16.24 35.91
N ILE A 461 3.65 15.79 36.60
CA ILE A 461 3.85 14.51 37.33
C ILE A 461 2.97 14.39 38.59
N VAL A 462 2.44 13.20 38.94
CA VAL A 462 2.26 12.69 40.33
C VAL A 462 2.46 11.16 40.40
N ASN A 463 3.04 10.64 41.50
CA ASN A 463 3.26 9.20 41.79
C ASN A 463 2.22 8.65 42.80
N PHE A 464 2.02 7.32 42.89
CA PHE A 464 1.97 6.59 44.20
C PHE A 464 2.17 5.05 44.06
N LEU A 465 2.42 4.37 45.18
CA LEU A 465 2.81 2.94 45.34
C LEU A 465 1.88 2.23 46.40
N PRO A 466 2.19 1.04 46.99
CA PRO A 466 1.90 -0.30 46.44
C PRO A 466 1.24 -1.31 47.43
N GLY A 467 0.88 -2.54 46.97
CA GLY A 467 1.07 -3.77 47.80
C GLY A 467 -0.01 -4.87 47.88
N PHE A 468 0.39 -6.11 47.48
CA PHE A 468 -0.01 -7.46 48.00
C PHE A 468 -1.49 -7.95 47.98
N PRO A 469 -1.76 -9.27 48.07
CA PRO A 469 -1.00 -10.46 47.63
C PRO A 469 -1.82 -11.48 46.78
N LEU A 470 -1.14 -12.37 46.06
CA LEU A 470 -1.75 -13.47 45.28
C LEU A 470 -2.25 -14.67 46.12
N ARG A 471 -3.36 -15.29 45.71
CA ARG A 471 -3.66 -16.73 45.90
C ARG A 471 -4.59 -17.25 44.79
N SER A 472 -4.56 -18.56 44.53
CA SER A 472 -4.96 -19.11 43.22
C SER A 472 -5.99 -20.25 43.27
N LYS A 473 -6.87 -20.28 42.25
CA LYS A 473 -7.13 -21.45 41.37
C LYS A 473 -8.04 -21.06 40.18
N PRO A 474 -8.03 -21.80 39.06
CA PRO A 474 -8.64 -21.35 37.80
C PRO A 474 -10.12 -21.76 37.66
N GLY A 475 -10.94 -20.87 37.10
CA GLY A 475 -12.34 -21.15 36.75
C GLY A 475 -13.14 -19.88 36.42
N LEU A 476 -13.27 -19.57 35.12
CA LEU A 476 -14.20 -18.68 34.43
C LEU A 476 -14.91 -17.51 35.19
N PHE A 477 -14.70 -16.30 34.62
CA PHE A 477 -15.52 -15.08 34.64
C PHE A 477 -15.28 -13.93 35.65
N SER A 478 -15.20 -12.74 35.02
CA SER A 478 -15.58 -11.39 35.48
C SER A 478 -14.82 -10.73 36.65
N ILE A 479 -14.10 -9.67 36.30
CA ILE A 479 -14.10 -8.41 37.06
C ILE A 479 -14.37 -7.28 36.06
N SER A 480 -15.34 -6.41 36.36
CA SER A 480 -15.66 -5.22 35.57
C SER A 480 -14.73 -4.06 35.94
N LEU A 481 -14.44 -3.18 34.98
CA LEU A 481 -14.01 -1.81 35.26
C LEU A 481 -15.02 -0.83 34.67
N TYR A 482 -15.26 0.29 35.36
CA TYR A 482 -16.29 1.25 34.98
C TYR A 482 -15.81 2.18 33.86
N ILE A 483 -16.74 2.54 32.98
CA ILE A 483 -16.53 3.46 31.85
C ILE A 483 -16.48 4.91 32.37
N GLY A 484 -15.44 5.64 31.98
CA GLY A 484 -15.51 7.08 31.72
C GLY A 484 -15.55 7.28 30.21
N ALA A 485 -16.38 8.20 29.72
CA ALA A 485 -16.70 8.33 28.29
C ALA A 485 -16.37 9.73 27.74
N ASN A 486 -16.53 9.88 26.42
CA ASN A 486 -16.35 11.07 25.57
C ASN A 486 -14.89 11.50 25.30
N GLU A 487 -14.54 12.02 24.13
CA GLU A 487 -15.26 12.24 22.85
C GLU A 487 -14.52 11.48 21.72
N GLU A 488 -15.21 10.64 20.92
CA GLU A 488 -15.75 10.94 19.57
C GLU A 488 -14.70 11.20 18.46
N GLU A 489 -14.16 10.11 17.88
CA GLU A 489 -14.33 9.72 16.46
C GLU A 489 -13.66 8.34 16.22
N GLU A 490 -14.19 7.50 15.33
CA GLU A 490 -13.59 6.20 14.96
C GLU A 490 -13.61 6.00 13.43
N VAL A 491 -12.59 5.32 12.90
CA VAL A 491 -12.46 4.91 11.48
C VAL A 491 -12.15 3.42 11.47
N GLN A 492 -13.08 2.61 10.98
CA GLN A 492 -12.97 1.16 10.89
C GLN A 492 -12.34 0.76 9.55
N LEU A 493 -11.54 -0.31 9.51
CA LEU A 493 -10.98 -0.81 8.25
C LEU A 493 -11.48 -2.22 7.94
N PHE A 494 -11.98 -2.41 6.72
CA PHE A 494 -12.44 -3.71 6.25
C PHE A 494 -11.31 -4.45 5.56
N TYR A 495 -10.94 -5.63 6.10
CA TYR A 495 -9.82 -6.45 5.63
C TYR A 495 -10.31 -7.76 4.99
N TYR A 496 -9.74 -8.10 3.83
CA TYR A 496 -10.05 -9.31 3.08
C TYR A 496 -8.74 -10.05 2.81
N PHE A 497 -8.56 -11.22 3.42
CA PHE A 497 -7.43 -12.08 3.08
C PHE A 497 -7.84 -13.11 2.03
N ILE A 498 -7.17 -13.10 0.87
CA ILE A 498 -7.36 -14.07 -0.21
C ILE A 498 -6.18 -15.04 -0.19
N LYS A 499 -6.49 -16.29 0.13
CA LYS A 499 -5.55 -17.41 0.34
C LYS A 499 -5.52 -18.31 -0.90
N SER A 500 -4.34 -18.83 -1.25
CA SER A 500 -4.16 -19.77 -2.36
C SER A 500 -4.08 -21.23 -1.86
N ASP A 501 -4.12 -22.19 -2.79
CA ASP A 501 -4.24 -23.64 -2.55
C ASP A 501 -2.97 -24.35 -2.04
N ARG A 502 -1.89 -23.62 -1.69
CA ARG A 502 -0.63 -24.19 -1.19
C ARG A 502 -0.63 -24.33 0.35
N ASN A 503 0.27 -25.15 0.90
CA ASN A 503 0.33 -25.43 2.34
C ASN A 503 0.50 -24.13 3.15
N PRO A 504 -0.49 -23.70 3.95
CA PRO A 504 -0.47 -22.35 4.50
C PRO A 504 0.48 -22.17 5.68
N LYS A 505 0.99 -23.26 6.27
CA LYS A 505 1.76 -23.27 7.52
C LYS A 505 3.22 -22.81 7.40
N GLU A 506 3.69 -22.46 6.21
CA GLU A 506 5.12 -22.26 5.92
C GLU A 506 5.52 -20.84 5.50
N ASP A 507 4.60 -20.02 4.94
CA ASP A 507 4.89 -18.64 4.54
C ASP A 507 4.27 -17.60 5.50
N PRO A 508 4.98 -16.50 5.84
CA PRO A 508 4.49 -15.48 6.76
C PRO A 508 3.30 -14.68 6.19
N LEU A 509 2.48 -14.14 7.10
CA LEU A 509 1.40 -13.22 6.76
C LEU A 509 1.85 -11.78 7.05
N ILE A 510 1.93 -10.95 6.01
CA ILE A 510 1.97 -9.49 6.20
C ILE A 510 0.52 -9.04 6.41
N LEU A 511 0.16 -8.83 7.68
CA LEU A 511 -1.10 -8.19 8.05
C LEU A 511 -0.86 -6.69 8.26
N TRP A 512 -1.76 -5.88 7.71
CA TRP A 512 -1.73 -4.42 7.84
C TRP A 512 -2.72 -3.97 8.91
N LEU A 513 -2.38 -2.96 9.70
CA LEU A 513 -3.27 -2.38 10.70
C LEU A 513 -3.11 -0.86 10.75
N THR A 514 -4.26 -0.19 10.75
CA THR A 514 -4.49 1.24 11.02
C THR A 514 -5.84 1.34 11.74
N GLY A 515 -6.20 2.48 12.33
CA GLY A 515 -7.59 2.80 12.70
C GLY A 515 -7.76 3.49 14.06
N GLY A 516 -8.39 4.67 14.08
CA GLY A 516 -8.68 5.45 15.30
C GLY A 516 -7.80 6.70 15.43
N PRO A 517 -8.38 7.92 15.48
CA PRO A 517 -7.65 9.20 15.46
C PRO A 517 -6.90 9.51 16.77
N GLY A 518 -6.05 10.55 16.71
CA GLY A 518 -5.31 11.09 17.86
C GLY A 518 -4.16 10.21 18.39
N CYS A 519 -3.84 9.10 17.73
CA CYS A 519 -3.19 7.94 18.35
C CYS A 519 -2.12 7.25 17.47
N SER A 520 -1.21 6.48 18.08
CA SER A 520 0.13 6.17 17.49
C SER A 520 0.38 4.70 17.07
N ALA A 521 0.19 4.29 15.80
CA ALA A 521 0.08 2.87 15.41
C ALA A 521 1.21 1.89 15.83
N ILE A 522 0.85 0.69 16.29
CA ILE A 522 1.79 -0.43 16.48
C ILE A 522 1.97 -1.20 15.17
N SER A 523 3.09 -0.94 14.47
CA SER A 523 3.53 -1.75 13.33
C SER A 523 3.95 -3.16 13.79
N GLY A 524 3.18 -4.21 13.44
CA GLY A 524 3.44 -5.58 13.88
C GLY A 524 3.16 -6.64 12.81
N LEU A 525 4.21 -7.37 12.38
CA LEU A 525 4.07 -8.56 11.54
C LEU A 525 3.52 -9.74 12.34
N LEU A 526 2.35 -10.26 11.96
CA LEU A 526 1.74 -11.42 12.59
C LEU A 526 2.21 -12.72 11.93
N PHE A 527 3.31 -13.29 12.43
CA PHE A 527 3.74 -14.64 12.08
C PHE A 527 2.77 -15.66 12.74
N GLU A 528 1.98 -16.36 11.93
CA GLU A 528 0.79 -17.11 12.41
C GLU A 528 1.14 -18.32 13.30
N ASN A 529 0.79 -18.23 14.60
CA ASN A 529 0.60 -19.41 15.47
C ASN A 529 -0.30 -19.11 16.71
N GLY A 530 -1.43 -18.44 16.49
CA GLY A 530 -2.68 -18.62 17.26
C GLY A 530 -2.78 -18.12 18.71
N GLU A 531 -1.71 -17.94 19.47
CA GLU A 531 -1.78 -17.56 20.90
C GLU A 531 -1.06 -16.24 21.23
N ILE A 532 -1.75 -15.37 21.97
CA ILE A 532 -1.21 -14.13 22.51
C ILE A 532 -0.80 -14.39 23.97
N GLU A 533 0.48 -14.62 24.23
CA GLU A 533 0.99 -14.60 25.60
C GLU A 533 1.03 -13.18 26.16
N ASN A 534 0.51 -12.99 27.37
CA ASN A 534 0.67 -11.74 28.12
C ASN A 534 2.16 -11.47 28.42
N ILE A 535 2.55 -10.20 28.32
CA ILE A 535 3.85 -9.68 28.73
C ILE A 535 3.56 -8.44 29.56
N GLU A 536 4.13 -8.40 30.78
CA GLU A 536 4.02 -7.30 31.75
C GLU A 536 4.65 -6.00 31.23
#